data_AF-A0A8H8WNW9-F1
#
_entry.id   AF-A0A8H8WNW9-F1
#
_cell.length_a   1.000
_cell.length_b   1.000
_cell.length_c   1.000
_cell.angle_alpha   90.00
_cell.angle_beta   90.00
_cell.angle_gamma   90.00
#
_symmetry.space_group_name_H-M   'P 1'
#
loop_
_entity.id
_entity.type
_entity.pdbx_description
1 polymer ?
#
loop_
_entity_poly.entity_id
_entity_poly.type
_entity_poly.pdbx_seq_one_letter_code
_entity_poly.pdbx_strand_id
1 'polypeptide(L)'
;MRVIVLVAATSLIGSLGTLARAETVVATTAHPYAGLWITDDARVRHELLPSGRYIEARGTREGAYRGRYEVSGTRIECWDDTGFTADGVFVDANTLHHGGMVLRRREQAPLALPAR
;
A
#
# COMPACT_ATOMS: atom_id res chain seq x y z
N MET A 1 -39.95 45.48 45.82
CA MET A 1 -40.50 44.59 44.76
C MET A 1 -39.34 44.11 43.89
N ARG A 2 -39.32 42.81 43.57
CA ARG A 2 -38.39 42.16 42.63
C ARG A 2 -38.81 42.47 41.18
N VAL A 3 -37.88 42.38 40.21
CA VAL A 3 -37.97 41.77 38.84
C VAL A 3 -36.80 42.30 37.97
N ILE A 4 -35.74 41.49 37.72
CA ILE A 4 -35.34 40.77 36.46
C ILE A 4 -34.82 41.72 35.34
N VAL A 5 -33.49 41.92 35.18
CA VAL A 5 -32.45 41.23 34.33
C VAL A 5 -32.56 41.47 32.81
N LEU A 6 -31.49 41.99 32.19
CA LEU A 6 -30.97 41.46 30.93
C LEU A 6 -29.45 41.65 30.80
N VAL A 7 -28.79 40.54 30.43
CA VAL A 7 -27.35 40.35 30.20
C VAL A 7 -27.02 40.66 28.74
N ALA A 8 -25.85 41.25 28.47
CA ALA A 8 -25.18 41.11 27.18
C ALA A 8 -23.70 40.80 27.41
N ALA A 9 -23.31 39.60 27.00
CA ALA A 9 -21.97 39.04 27.09
C ALA A 9 -21.18 39.35 25.82
N THR A 10 -19.86 39.54 25.94
CA THR A 10 -18.93 39.30 24.83
C THR A 10 -17.67 38.63 25.38
N SER A 11 -17.50 37.35 25.04
CA SER A 11 -16.31 36.56 25.34
C SER A 11 -15.41 36.55 24.10
N LEU A 12 -14.16 37.00 24.23
CA LEU A 12 -13.09 36.78 23.26
C LEU A 12 -12.39 35.45 23.59
N ILE A 13 -12.56 34.45 22.73
CA ILE A 13 -11.82 33.18 22.79
C ILE A 13 -10.72 33.26 21.74
N GLY A 14 -9.47 33.38 22.18
CA GLY A 14 -8.29 33.25 21.33
C GLY A 14 -7.87 31.78 21.20
N SER A 15 -7.96 31.25 19.98
CA SER A 15 -7.55 29.87 19.65
C SER A 15 -6.03 29.73 19.63
N LEU A 16 -5.46 28.88 20.50
CA LEU A 16 -4.07 28.42 20.37
C LEU A 16 -3.99 27.33 19.30
N GLY A 17 -3.09 27.55 18.34
CA GLY A 17 -2.91 26.74 17.14
C GLY A 17 -2.56 25.28 17.41
N THR A 18 -3.26 24.39 16.73
CA THR A 18 -2.84 23.00 16.56
C THR A 18 -1.67 22.99 15.57
N LEU A 19 -0.49 22.54 16.01
CA LEU A 19 0.60 22.19 15.09
C LEU A 19 0.15 20.95 14.30
N ALA A 20 -0.38 21.19 13.11
CA ALA A 20 -0.59 20.16 12.12
C ALA A 20 0.79 19.59 11.77
N ARG A 21 1.07 18.37 12.26
CA ARG A 21 2.16 17.54 11.78
C ARG A 21 2.02 17.45 10.26
N ALA A 22 3.01 17.96 9.53
CA ALA A 22 3.11 17.72 8.10
C ALA A 22 3.25 16.21 7.91
N GLU A 23 2.14 15.56 7.59
CA GLU A 23 2.14 14.20 7.11
C GLU A 23 2.75 14.27 5.72
N THR A 24 4.00 13.84 5.59
CA THR A 24 4.64 13.67 4.29
C THR A 24 3.83 12.63 3.54
N VAL A 25 2.85 13.08 2.76
CA VAL A 25 2.21 12.25 1.75
C VAL A 25 3.30 11.99 0.73
N VAL A 26 4.02 10.87 0.89
CA VAL A 26 4.91 10.36 -0.15
C VAL A 26 3.99 10.07 -1.32
N ALA A 27 3.95 10.98 -2.28
CA ALA A 27 3.28 10.78 -3.55
C ALA A 27 3.94 9.56 -4.20
N THR A 28 3.35 8.38 -3.96
CA THR A 28 3.88 7.16 -4.52
C THR A 28 3.40 7.12 -5.95
N THR A 29 4.28 7.47 -6.88
CA THR A 29 4.07 7.19 -8.29
C THR A 29 3.76 5.70 -8.39
N ALA A 30 2.50 5.37 -8.61
CA ALA A 30 2.09 3.99 -8.84
C ALA A 30 2.90 3.49 -10.04
N HIS A 31 3.87 2.63 -9.80
CA HIS A 31 4.69 2.05 -10.87
C HIS A 31 3.78 1.10 -11.68
N PRO A 32 4.04 0.95 -12.99
CA PRO A 32 3.15 0.18 -13.88
C PRO A 32 2.96 -1.28 -13.45
N TYR A 33 3.92 -1.82 -12.69
CA TYR A 33 3.91 -3.20 -12.23
C TYR A 33 3.12 -3.47 -10.94
N ALA A 34 2.49 -2.45 -10.34
CA ALA A 34 1.63 -2.66 -9.19
C ALA A 34 0.50 -3.63 -9.52
N GLY A 35 0.14 -4.48 -8.55
CA GLY A 35 -0.90 -5.49 -8.69
C GLY A 35 -0.45 -6.88 -8.27
N LEU A 36 -1.32 -7.86 -8.52
CA LEU A 36 -1.14 -9.24 -8.11
C LEU A 36 -0.44 -10.06 -9.19
N TRP A 37 0.61 -10.77 -8.80
CA TRP A 37 1.40 -11.68 -9.62
C TRP A 37 1.25 -13.09 -9.07
N ILE A 38 0.92 -14.07 -9.90
CA ILE A 38 0.59 -15.42 -9.44
C ILE A 38 1.32 -16.45 -10.29
N THR A 39 1.87 -17.50 -9.68
CA THR A 39 2.36 -18.67 -10.43
C THR A 39 1.21 -19.37 -11.17
N ASP A 40 1.52 -20.07 -12.26
CA ASP A 40 0.50 -20.74 -13.08
C ASP A 40 -0.33 -21.78 -12.29
N ASP A 41 0.26 -22.38 -11.24
CA ASP A 41 -0.40 -23.33 -10.33
C ASP A 41 -1.13 -22.68 -9.14
N ALA A 42 -1.16 -21.34 -9.09
CA ALA A 42 -1.74 -20.52 -8.03
C ALA A 42 -1.18 -20.75 -6.62
N ARG A 43 -0.05 -21.44 -6.47
CA ARG A 43 0.56 -21.70 -5.15
C ARG A 43 1.30 -20.50 -4.58
N VAL A 44 1.77 -19.57 -5.40
CA VAL A 44 2.40 -18.33 -4.93
C VAL A 44 1.61 -17.15 -5.47
N ARG A 45 1.26 -16.23 -4.57
CA ARG A 45 0.58 -14.97 -4.85
C ARG A 45 1.44 -13.83 -4.31
N HIS A 46 2.01 -13.03 -5.18
CA HIS A 46 2.92 -11.93 -4.87
C HIS A 46 2.26 -10.61 -5.29
N GLU A 47 1.80 -9.82 -4.33
CA GLU A 47 1.15 -8.55 -4.59
C GLU A 47 2.14 -7.39 -4.41
N LEU A 48 2.32 -6.61 -5.47
CA LEU A 48 3.11 -5.39 -5.50
C LEU A 48 2.19 -4.19 -5.23
N LEU A 49 2.24 -3.62 -4.02
CA LEU A 49 1.39 -2.50 -3.64
C LEU A 49 1.96 -1.18 -4.17
N PRO A 50 1.11 -0.21 -4.57
CA PRO A 50 1.56 1.10 -5.07
C PRO A 50 2.47 1.86 -4.10
N SER A 51 2.44 1.52 -2.80
CA SER A 51 3.28 2.08 -1.75
C SER A 51 4.76 1.65 -1.82
N GLY A 52 5.16 0.80 -2.78
CA GLY A 52 6.49 0.19 -2.83
C GLY A 52 6.66 -0.95 -1.82
N ARG A 53 5.56 -1.48 -1.28
CA ARG A 53 5.53 -2.63 -0.37
C ARG A 53 4.97 -3.87 -1.06
N TYR A 54 5.55 -5.04 -0.82
CA TYR A 54 4.98 -6.29 -1.34
C TYR A 54 4.45 -7.18 -0.23
N ILE A 55 3.52 -8.06 -0.59
CA ILE A 55 3.03 -9.14 0.25
C ILE A 55 3.01 -10.41 -0.58
N GLU A 56 3.60 -11.49 -0.07
CA GLU A 56 3.58 -12.80 -0.71
C GLU A 56 2.84 -13.81 0.14
N ALA A 57 1.92 -14.55 -0.47
CA ALA A 57 1.30 -15.74 0.10
C ALA A 57 1.81 -17.00 -0.60
N ARG A 58 1.99 -18.08 0.17
CA ARG A 58 2.39 -19.41 -0.33
C ARG A 58 1.44 -20.48 0.16
N GLY A 59 0.77 -21.15 -0.77
CA GLY A 59 -0.29 -22.10 -0.47
C GLY A 59 -1.37 -21.45 0.40
N THR A 60 -1.56 -22.01 1.60
CA THR A 60 -2.52 -21.52 2.61
C THR A 60 -1.96 -20.46 3.55
N ARG A 61 -0.65 -20.17 3.49
CA ARG A 61 0.00 -19.17 4.35
C ARG A 61 -0.05 -17.81 3.69
N GLU A 62 -1.00 -16.98 4.12
CA GLU A 62 -1.04 -15.56 3.77
C GLU A 62 0.13 -14.80 4.39
N GLY A 63 0.72 -13.85 3.65
CA GLY A 63 1.83 -13.03 4.14
C GLY A 63 3.03 -13.85 4.59
N ALA A 64 3.33 -14.93 3.88
CA ALA A 64 4.54 -15.72 4.05
C ALA A 64 5.78 -14.84 4.04
N TYR A 65 5.80 -13.83 3.16
CA TYR A 65 6.85 -12.81 3.06
C TYR A 65 6.27 -11.43 2.84
N ARG A 66 6.94 -10.41 3.35
CA ARG A 66 6.53 -9.00 3.27
C ARG A 66 7.75 -8.12 3.30
N GLY A 67 7.75 -7.08 2.49
CA GLY A 67 8.93 -6.25 2.37
C GLY A 67 8.70 -5.01 1.56
N ARG A 68 9.79 -4.33 1.25
CA ARG A 68 9.81 -3.25 0.27
C ARG A 68 10.39 -3.74 -1.04
N TYR A 69 10.09 -3.05 -2.12
CA TYR A 69 10.72 -3.31 -3.41
C TYR A 69 11.00 -2.01 -4.16
N GLU A 70 11.93 -2.12 -5.10
CA GLU A 70 12.29 -1.05 -6.02
C GLU A 70 12.35 -1.63 -7.44
N VAL A 71 11.98 -0.80 -8.42
CA VAL A 71 12.02 -1.17 -9.84
C VAL A 71 12.94 -0.23 -10.58
N SER A 72 13.88 -0.78 -11.34
CA SER A 72 14.78 -0.06 -12.24
C SER A 72 14.66 -0.65 -13.66
N GLY A 73 14.03 0.11 -14.56
CA GLY A 73 13.64 -0.39 -15.88
C GLY A 73 12.66 -1.55 -15.76
N THR A 74 13.10 -2.75 -16.10
CA THR A 74 12.34 -4.00 -15.96
C THR A 74 12.81 -4.87 -14.80
N ARG A 75 13.89 -4.50 -14.10
CA ARG A 75 14.40 -5.26 -12.97
C ARG A 75 13.71 -4.83 -11.67
N ILE A 76 13.35 -5.79 -10.83
CA ILE A 76 12.81 -5.57 -9.50
C ILE A 76 13.78 -6.14 -8.46
N GLU A 77 13.97 -5.40 -7.38
CA GLU A 77 14.70 -5.82 -6.19
C GLU A 77 13.72 -5.79 -5.02
N CYS A 78 13.63 -6.90 -4.29
CA CYS A 78 12.75 -7.06 -3.12
C CYS A 78 13.61 -7.29 -1.88
N TRP A 79 13.36 -6.51 -0.83
CA TRP A 79 13.97 -6.69 0.49
C TRP A 79 12.88 -7.04 1.49
N ASP A 80 12.95 -8.24 2.02
CA ASP A 80 12.03 -8.72 3.04
C ASP A 80 12.34 -8.09 4.40
N ASP A 81 11.30 -7.86 5.18
CA ASP A 81 11.40 -7.28 6.52
C ASP A 81 12.21 -8.18 7.48
N THR A 82 12.37 -9.47 7.16
CA THR A 82 13.19 -10.43 7.93
C THR A 82 14.66 -10.49 7.48
N GLY A 83 15.05 -9.75 6.43
CA GLY A 83 16.45 -9.52 6.06
C GLY A 83 16.98 -10.34 4.88
N PHE A 84 16.16 -11.14 4.19
CA PHE A 84 16.56 -11.75 2.91
C PHE A 84 16.15 -10.85 1.73
N THR A 85 16.83 -11.05 0.59
CA THR A 85 16.57 -10.32 -0.65
C THR A 85 16.25 -11.28 -1.78
N ALA A 86 15.43 -10.82 -2.72
CA ALA A 86 15.12 -11.54 -3.95
C ALA A 86 15.03 -10.56 -5.12
N ASP A 87 15.54 -10.95 -6.27
CA ASP A 87 15.47 -10.13 -7.48
C ASP A 87 14.60 -10.77 -8.55
N GLY A 88 14.23 -9.98 -9.55
CA GLY A 88 13.43 -10.45 -10.68
C GLY A 88 13.44 -9.49 -11.86
N VAL A 89 12.82 -9.93 -12.96
CA VAL A 89 12.71 -9.19 -14.21
C VAL A 89 11.30 -9.32 -14.77
N PHE A 90 10.65 -8.19 -15.06
CA PHE A 90 9.44 -8.12 -15.88
C PHE A 90 9.85 -8.34 -17.35
N VAL A 91 9.61 -9.55 -17.87
CA VAL A 91 9.98 -9.90 -19.25
C VAL A 91 8.98 -9.36 -20.28
N ASP A 92 7.74 -9.13 -19.84
CA ASP A 92 6.69 -8.41 -20.57
C ASP A 92 5.69 -7.79 -19.57
N ALA A 93 4.62 -7.16 -20.08
CA ALA A 93 3.63 -6.46 -19.25
C ALA A 93 2.89 -7.36 -18.23
N ASN A 94 2.82 -8.67 -18.49
CA ASN A 94 2.04 -9.63 -17.73
C ASN A 94 2.86 -10.83 -17.23
N THR A 95 4.18 -10.81 -17.36
CA THR A 95 5.07 -11.90 -16.93
C THR A 95 6.25 -11.38 -16.13
N LEU A 96 6.40 -11.87 -14.89
CA LEU A 96 7.49 -11.59 -13.98
C LEU A 96 8.29 -12.87 -13.71
N HIS A 97 9.60 -12.83 -13.95
CA HIS A 97 10.53 -13.87 -13.51
C HIS A 97 11.15 -13.41 -12.19
N HIS A 98 10.87 -14.07 -11.07
CA HIS A 98 11.31 -13.61 -9.74
C HIS A 98 11.59 -14.79 -8.81
N GLY A 99 12.71 -14.77 -8.10
CA GLY A 99 13.06 -15.82 -7.12
C GLY A 99 13.03 -17.25 -7.69
N GLY A 100 13.38 -17.41 -8.97
CA GLY A 100 13.32 -18.70 -9.68
C GLY A 100 11.92 -19.13 -10.15
N MET A 101 10.91 -18.26 -10.02
CA MET A 101 9.52 -18.52 -10.39
C MET A 101 9.12 -17.68 -11.61
N VAL A 102 8.12 -18.15 -12.36
CA VAL A 102 7.40 -17.36 -13.35
C VAL A 102 6.03 -17.02 -12.79
N LEU A 103 5.71 -15.72 -12.72
CA LEU A 103 4.44 -15.22 -12.23
C LEU A 103 3.72 -14.44 -13.33
N ARG A 104 2.41 -14.64 -13.42
CA ARG A 104 1.51 -13.95 -14.34
C ARG A 104 0.77 -12.84 -13.61
N ARG A 105 0.65 -11.69 -14.26
CA ARG A 105 -0.16 -10.59 -13.76
C ARG A 105 -1.62 -11.00 -13.79
N ARG A 106 -2.30 -10.86 -12.65
CA ARG A 106 -3.74 -10.97 -12.57
C ARG A 106 -4.31 -9.57 -12.47
N GLU A 107 -5.24 -9.24 -13.36
CA GLU A 107 -6.02 -8.02 -13.20
C GLU A 107 -6.72 -8.09 -11.84
N GLN A 108 -6.37 -7.17 -10.96
CA GLN A 108 -7.05 -6.98 -9.70
C GLN A 108 -8.44 -6.48 -10.08
N ALA A 109 -9.46 -7.33 -9.98
CA ALA A 109 -10.84 -6.84 -10.02
C ALA A 109 -10.91 -5.71 -8.99
N PRO A 110 -11.50 -4.53 -9.33
CA PRO A 110 -11.70 -3.49 -8.34
C PRO A 110 -12.34 -4.15 -7.13
N LEU A 111 -11.81 -3.91 -5.93
CA LEU A 111 -12.45 -4.31 -4.69
C LEU A 111 -13.93 -3.92 -4.79
N ALA A 112 -14.79 -4.88 -5.09
CA ALA A 112 -16.21 -4.70 -5.00
C ALA A 112 -16.43 -4.52 -3.50
N LEU A 113 -16.61 -3.27 -3.08
CA LEU A 113 -17.09 -2.96 -1.75
C LEU A 113 -18.32 -3.85 -1.54
N PRO A 114 -18.40 -4.67 -0.47
CA PRO A 114 -19.61 -5.41 -0.21
C PRO A 114 -20.76 -4.40 -0.15
N ALA A 115 -21.81 -4.65 -0.93
CA ALA A 115 -23.05 -3.91 -0.79
C ALA A 115 -23.52 -4.04 0.67
N ARG A 116 -23.93 -2.89 1.23
CA ARG A 116 -24.32 -2.69 2.64
C ARG A 116 -25.12 -3.83 3.24
#